data_AF-A0A1B3WNX8-F1
#
_entry.id   AF-A0A1B3WNX8-F1
#
_cell.length_a   1.000
_cell.length_b   1.000
_cell.length_c   1.000
_cell.angle_alpha   90.00
_cell.angle_beta   90.00
_cell.angle_gamma   90.00
#
_symmetry.space_group_name_H-M   'P 1'
#
loop_
_entity.id
_entity.type
_entity.pdbx_description
1 polymer ?
#
loop_
_entity_poly.entity_id
_entity_poly.type
_entity_poly.pdbx_seq_one_letter_code
_entity_poly.pdbx_strand_id
1 'polypeptide(L)' 'MRPPDTDGRLVWTRVHREYFRDHPGNFDLRPIGKVFMDEYAKFIANKNVLLGSAGQLDDVRRFVAK' A
#
# COMPACT_ATOMS: atom_id res chain seq x y z
N MET A 1 2.89 17.35 8.00
CA MET A 1 2.73 16.60 6.74
C MET A 1 3.27 15.19 6.98
N ARG A 2 2.43 14.14 6.97
CA ARG A 2 2.88 12.75 7.20
C ARG A 2 3.14 12.08 5.85
N PRO A 3 4.40 11.98 5.37
CA PRO A 3 4.71 11.49 4.03
C PRO A 3 4.12 10.11 3.64
N PRO A 4 3.92 9.13 4.55
CA PRO A 4 3.29 7.85 4.19
C PRO A 4 1.81 7.95 3.82
N ASP A 5 1.09 8.93 4.39
CA ASP A 5 -0.35 9.11 4.17
C ASP A 5 -0.63 9.72 2.80
N THR A 6 0.17 10.71 2.37
CA THR A 6 0.02 11.33 1.04
C THR A 6 0.35 10.33 -0.07
N ASP A 7 1.46 9.60 0.03
CA ASP A 7 1.87 8.66 -1.01
C ASP A 7 0.85 7.54 -1.21
N GLY A 8 0.26 7.03 -0.12
CA GLY A 8 -0.81 6.02 -0.19
C GLY A 8 -2.06 6.52 -0.91
N ARG A 9 -2.42 7.80 -0.70
CA ARG A 9 -3.53 8.43 -1.41
C ARG A 9 -3.23 8.60 -2.90
N LEU A 10 -1.97 8.82 -3.29
CA LEU A 10 -1.57 8.89 -4.70
C LEU A 10 -1.65 7.52 -5.40
N VAL A 11 -1.29 6.44 -4.72
CA VAL A 11 -1.50 5.08 -5.25
C VAL A 11 -3.00 4.82 -5.45
N TRP A 12 -3.83 5.22 -4.49
CA TRP A 12 -5.27 5.08 -4.59
C TRP A 12 -5.86 5.86 -5.78
N THR A 13 -5.49 7.13 -5.95
CA THR A 13 -6.00 7.96 -7.05
C THR A 13 -5.53 7.44 -8.41
N ARG A 14 -4.29 6.98 -8.55
CA ARG A 14 -3.79 6.37 -9.80
C ARG A 14 -4.62 5.15 -10.18
N VAL A 15 -4.73 4.16 -9.28
CA VAL A 15 -5.39 2.88 -9.55
C VAL A 15 -6.86 3.09 -9.92
N HIS A 16 -7.58 3.93 -9.18
CA HIS A 16 -8.99 4.19 -9.48
C HIS A 16 -9.17 4.98 -10.78
N ARG A 17 -8.33 5.99 -11.05
CA ARG A 17 -8.42 6.79 -12.28
C ARG A 17 -8.14 5.94 -13.52
N GLU A 18 -7.13 5.08 -13.47
CA GLU A 18 -6.80 4.17 -14.57
C GLU A 18 -7.95 3.21 -14.83
N TYR A 19 -8.53 2.63 -13.78
CA TYR A 19 -9.65 1.70 -13.91
C TYR A 19 -10.93 2.32 -14.44
N PHE A 20 -11.33 3.50 -13.95
CA PHE A 20 -12.55 4.17 -14.42
C PHE A 20 -12.42 4.67 -15.87
N ARG A 21 -11.21 5.03 -16.30
CA ARG A 21 -10.96 5.36 -17.71
C ARG A 21 -11.18 4.14 -18.61
N ASP A 22 -10.73 2.96 -18.18
CA ASP A 22 -10.79 1.73 -18.98
C ASP A 22 -12.14 1.01 -18.84
N HIS A 23 -12.84 1.20 -17.71
CA HIS A 23 -14.11 0.55 -17.35
C HIS A 23 -15.14 1.55 -16.79
N PRO A 24 -15.64 2.50 -17.61
CA PRO A 24 -16.52 3.58 -17.13
C PRO A 24 -17.88 3.12 -16.60
N GLY A 25 -18.34 1.92 -17.00
CA GLY A 25 -19.61 1.35 -16.53
C GLY A 25 -19.49 0.47 -15.28
N ASN A 26 -18.28 0.20 -14.80
CA ASN A 26 -18.07 -0.68 -13.65
C ASN A 26 -17.92 0.15 -12.37
N PHE A 27 -19.01 0.27 -11.62
CA PHE A 27 -19.07 1.00 -10.35
C PHE A 27 -18.80 0.10 -9.13
N ASP A 28 -18.52 -1.19 -9.36
CA ASP A 28 -18.12 -2.07 -8.28
C ASP A 28 -16.66 -1.78 -7.87
N LEU A 29 -16.49 -1.31 -6.64
CA LEU A 29 -15.17 -0.97 -6.09
C LEU A 29 -14.42 -2.21 -5.56
N ARG A 30 -15.07 -3.37 -5.43
CA ARG A 30 -14.45 -4.58 -4.87
C ARG A 30 -13.34 -5.16 -5.77
N PRO A 31 -13.51 -5.27 -7.11
CA PRO A 31 -12.46 -5.78 -7.99
C PRO A 31 -11.23 -4.87 -8.02
N ILE A 32 -11.43 -3.56 -8.18
CA ILE A 32 -10.35 -2.57 -8.19
C ILE A 32 -9.68 -2.43 -6.82
N GLY A 33 -10.43 -2.66 -5.74
CA GLY A 33 -9.89 -2.71 -4.37
C GLY A 33 -8.82 -3.78 -4.18
N LYS A 34 -8.94 -4.95 -4.83
CA LYS A 34 -7.89 -5.99 -4.78
C LYS A 34 -6.59 -5.51 -5.43
N VAL A 35 -6.70 -4.90 -6.62
CA VAL A 35 -5.56 -4.32 -7.34
C VAL A 35 -4.90 -3.21 -6.51
N PHE A 36 -5.71 -2.34 -5.90
CA PHE A 36 -5.22 -1.29 -5.01
C PHE A 36 -4.43 -1.87 -3.83
N MET A 37 -4.96 -2.91 -3.16
CA MET A 37 -4.28 -3.52 -2.01
C MET A 37 -2.95 -4.17 -2.41
N ASP A 38 -2.88 -4.84 -3.56
CA ASP A 38 -1.63 -5.43 -4.06
C ASP A 38 -0.58 -4.36 -4.37
N GLU A 39 -0.97 -3.26 -5.03
CA GLU A 39 -0.08 -2.15 -5.34
C GLU A 39 0.36 -1.39 -4.07
N TYR A 40 -0.56 -1.20 -3.12
CA TYR A 40 -0.27 -0.57 -1.85
C TYR A 40 0.67 -1.42 -0.99
N ALA A 41 0.52 -2.74 -1.00
CA ALA A 41 1.41 -3.67 -0.32
C ALA A 41 2.85 -3.59 -0.87
N LYS A 42 3.01 -3.57 -2.21
CA LYS A 42 4.33 -3.37 -2.84
C LYS A 42 4.96 -2.04 -2.44
N PHE A 43 4.16 -0.96 -2.43
CA PHE A 43 4.62 0.36 -2.01
C PHE A 43 5.13 0.37 -0.56
N ILE A 44 4.36 -0.21 0.38
CA ILE A 44 4.76 -0.31 1.79
C ILE A 44 6.01 -1.16 1.95
N ALA A 45 6.09 -2.32 1.27
CA ALA A 45 7.25 -3.20 1.35
C ALA A 45 8.53 -2.47 0.93
N ASN A 46 8.50 -1.76 -0.21
CA ASN A 46 9.63 -0.94 -0.67
C ASN A 46 9.99 0.16 0.33
N LYS A 47 9.00 0.81 0.95
CA LYS A 47 9.22 1.86 1.95
C LYS A 47 9.85 1.31 3.22
N ASN A 48 9.47 0.11 3.66
CA ASN A 48 10.07 -0.57 4.80
C ASN A 48 11.52 -1.00 4.54
N VAL A 49 11.86 -1.37 3.31
CA VAL A 49 13.27 -1.60 2.93
C VAL A 49 14.06 -0.30 2.99
N LEU A 50 13.53 0.80 2.43
CA LEU A 50 14.20 2.11 2.43
C LEU A 50 14.42 2.66 3.85
N LEU A 51 13.46 2.46 4.75
CA LEU A 51 13.52 2.91 6.15
C LEU A 51 14.28 1.93 7.06
N GLY A 52 14.83 0.84 6.52
CA GLY A 52 15.57 -0.16 7.30
C GLY A 52 14.71 -0.98 8.26
N SER A 53 13.38 -0.90 8.16
CA SER A 53 12.44 -1.64 9.00
C SER A 53 12.15 -3.05 8.48
N ALA A 54 12.64 -3.39 7.29
CA ALA A 54 12.51 -4.73 6.71
C ALA A 54 13.24 -5.77 7.58
N GLY A 55 12.55 -6.88 7.89
CA GLY A 55 13.12 -8.01 8.64
C GLY A 55 13.25 -7.81 10.16
N GLN A 56 12.91 -6.63 10.70
CA GLN A 56 13.09 -6.30 12.13
C GLN A 56 12.10 -7.00 13.08
N LEU A 57 11.10 -7.73 12.56
CA LEU A 57 10.02 -8.30 13.38
C LEU A 57 10.52 -9.32 14.41
N ASP A 58 11.50 -10.15 14.05
CA ASP A 58 12.04 -11.16 14.94
C ASP A 58 12.89 -10.55 16.07
N ASP A 59 13.65 -9.49 15.77
CA ASP A 59 14.42 -8.74 16.76
C ASP A 59 13.50 -8.04 17.76
N VAL A 60 12.42 -7.41 17.29
CA VAL A 60 11.40 -6.79 18.14
C VAL A 60 10.70 -7.85 19.01
N ARG A 61 10.36 -9.02 18.46
CA ARG A 61 9.75 -10.11 19.23
C ARG A 61 10.68 -10.61 20.34
N ARG A 62 11.97 -10.76 20.06
CA ARG A 62 12.98 -11.13 21.07
C ARG A 62 13.14 -10.06 22.13
N PHE A 63 13.06 -8.78 21.76
CA PHE A 63 13.17 -7.66 22.67
C PHE A 63 11.99 -7.56 23.65
N VAL A 64 10.77 -7.78 23.17
CA VAL A 64 9.53 -7.67 23.97
C VAL A 64 9.22 -8.94 24.77
N ALA A 65 9.73 -10.11 24.38
CA ALA A 65 9.54 -11.37 25.11
C ALA A 65 10.35 -11.48 26.43
N LYS A 66 10.93 -10.38 26.90
CA LYS A 66 11.77 -10.28 28.10
C LYS A 66 11.03 -9.49 29.19
#